data_AF-A0A7X8ZNE5-F1
#
_entry.id   AF-A0A7X8ZNE5-F1
#
_cell.length_a   1.000
_cell.length_b   1.000
_cell.length_c   1.000
_cell.angle_alpha   90.00
_cell.angle_beta   90.00
_cell.angle_gamma   90.00
#
_symmetry.space_group_name_H-M   'P 1'
#
loop_
_entity.id
_entity.type
_entity.pdbx_description
1 polymer ?
#
loop_
_entity_poly.entity_id
_entity_poly.type
_entity_poly.pdbx_seq_one_letter_code
_entity_poly.pdbx_strand_id
1 'polypeptide(L)' 'MSIPLDDLIDREGNVYEMTCVAIREAELISSTSIKDDIEKNGDKVVSFVLSKALHDEIKFTKDDDNI' A
#
# COMPACT_ATOMS: atom_id res chain seq x y z
N MET A 1 -9.63 1.29 -9.62
CA MET A 1 -9.19 -0.11 -9.87
C MET A 1 -9.71 -1.07 -8.81
N SER A 2 -9.87 -2.36 -9.17
CA SER A 2 -10.03 -3.49 -8.23
C SER A 2 -8.67 -3.88 -7.63
N ILE A 3 -8.64 -4.58 -6.50
CA ILE A 3 -7.40 -5.12 -5.91
C ILE A 3 -6.70 -6.04 -6.93
N PRO A 4 -5.37 -5.91 -7.17
CA PRO A 4 -4.60 -6.81 -8.03
C PRO A 4 -4.41 -8.18 -7.36
N LEU A 5 -5.44 -9.02 -7.45
CA LEU A 5 -5.47 -10.32 -6.78
C LEU A 5 -4.46 -11.30 -7.37
N ASP A 6 -4.19 -11.24 -8.66
CA ASP A 6 -3.24 -12.15 -9.32
C ASP A 6 -1.82 -11.96 -8.73
N ASP A 7 -1.37 -10.71 -8.66
CA ASP A 7 -0.08 -10.36 -8.04
C ASP A 7 -0.03 -10.69 -6.54
N LEU A 8 -1.18 -10.61 -5.86
CA LEU A 8 -1.27 -10.90 -4.43
C LEU A 8 -1.19 -12.41 -4.14
N ILE A 9 -1.78 -13.25 -5.00
CA ILE A 9 -1.81 -14.70 -4.85
C ILE A 9 -0.42 -15.29 -5.08
N ASP A 10 0.32 -14.77 -6.06
CA ASP A 10 1.64 -15.27 -6.43
C ASP A 10 2.79 -14.65 -5.62
N ARG A 11 2.48 -13.77 -4.65
CA ARG A 11 3.50 -13.07 -3.86
C ARG A 11 4.23 -13.99 -2.90
N GLU A 12 5.55 -14.06 -3.06
CA GLU A 12 6.45 -14.62 -2.05
C GLU A 12 6.81 -13.55 -0.98
N GLY A 13 6.84 -13.96 0.29
CA GLY A 13 7.22 -13.09 1.41
C GLY A 13 6.12 -12.84 2.45
N ASN A 14 6.37 -11.89 3.35
CA ASN A 14 5.48 -11.63 4.48
C ASN A 14 4.27 -10.77 4.06
N VAL A 15 3.14 -11.44 3.75
CA VAL A 15 1.88 -10.78 3.36
C VAL A 15 1.32 -9.92 4.51
N TYR A 16 1.50 -10.33 5.76
CA TYR A 16 1.05 -9.57 6.92
C TYR A 16 1.77 -8.22 7.00
N GLU A 17 3.10 -8.21 6.85
CA GLU A 17 3.90 -7.00 6.88
C GLU A 17 3.52 -6.02 5.77
N MET A 18 3.35 -6.50 4.53
CA MET A 18 2.85 -5.67 3.44
C MET A 18 1.47 -5.10 3.72
N THR A 19 0.58 -5.90 4.32
CA THR A 19 -0.75 -5.44 4.70
C THR A 19 -0.67 -4.31 5.73
N CYS A 20 0.21 -4.43 6.73
CA CYS A 20 0.46 -3.37 7.71
C CYS A 20 0.97 -2.08 7.04
N VAL A 21 1.91 -2.18 6.09
CA VAL A 21 2.42 -1.02 5.33
C VAL A 21 1.31 -0.37 4.53
N ALA A 22 0.55 -1.16 3.78
CA ALA A 22 -0.55 -0.64 2.96
C ALA A 22 -1.61 0.05 3.83
N ILE A 23 -1.98 -0.51 4.97
CA ILE A 23 -2.94 0.12 5.90
C ILE A 23 -2.40 1.46 6.43
N ARG A 24 -1.14 1.48 6.86
CA ARG A 24 -0.53 2.70 7.41
C ARG A 24 -0.43 3.81 6.37
N GLU A 25 0.00 3.48 5.15
CA GLU A 25 0.06 4.43 4.04
C GLU A 25 -1.32 4.89 3.60
N ALA A 26 -2.33 4.00 3.59
CA ALA A 26 -3.71 4.39 3.31
C ALA A 26 -4.23 5.41 4.32
N GLU A 27 -3.94 5.22 5.61
CA GLU A 27 -4.31 6.15 6.68
C GLU A 27 -3.68 7.53 6.45
N LEU A 28 -2.37 7.57 6.17
CA LEU A 28 -1.63 8.80 5.91
C LEU A 28 -2.20 9.54 4.69
N ILE A 29 -2.35 8.84 3.56
CA ILE A 29 -2.92 9.43 2.33
C ILE A 29 -4.33 9.96 2.58
N SER A 30 -5.16 9.20 3.31
CA SER A 30 -6.54 9.60 3.61
C SER A 30 -6.64 10.86 4.48
N SER A 31 -5.56 11.22 5.18
CA SER A 31 -5.47 12.45 5.98
C SER A 31 -4.96 13.68 5.19
N THR A 32 -4.61 13.49 3.92
CA THR A 32 -4.03 14.53 3.04
C THR A 32 -4.91 14.81 1.83
N SER A 33 -4.65 15.93 1.13
CA SER A 33 -5.29 16.24 -0.16
C SER A 33 -4.92 15.28 -1.30
N ILE A 34 -3.91 14.41 -1.10
CA ILE A 34 -3.51 13.39 -2.07
C ILE A 34 -4.66 12.42 -2.35
N LYS A 35 -5.50 12.13 -1.34
CA LYS A 35 -6.70 11.30 -1.49
C LYS A 35 -7.61 11.81 -2.61
N ASP A 36 -7.86 13.12 -2.66
CA ASP A 36 -8.81 13.71 -3.61
C ASP A 36 -8.34 13.51 -5.06
N ASP A 37 -7.03 13.57 -5.29
CA ASP A 37 -6.45 13.37 -6.62
C ASP A 37 -6.49 11.89 -7.04
N ILE A 38 -6.29 10.97 -6.10
CA ILE A 38 -6.46 9.53 -6.35
C ILE A 38 -7.93 9.22 -6.69
N GLU A 39 -8.88 9.77 -5.94
CA GLU A 39 -10.31 9.52 -6.16
C GLU A 39 -10.83 10.17 -7.44
N LYS A 40 -10.33 11.35 -7.83
CA LYS A 40 -10.64 12.00 -9.12
C LYS A 40 -10.24 11.13 -10.31
N ASN A 41 -9.17 10.35 -10.17
CA ASN A 41 -8.71 9.42 -11.21
C ASN A 41 -9.53 8.11 -11.23
N GLY A 42 -10.56 7.99 -10.38
CA GLY A 42 -11.41 6.80 -10.30
C GLY A 42 -10.80 5.66 -9.47
N ASP A 43 -9.71 5.92 -8.77
CA ASP A 43 -9.05 4.94 -7.92
C ASP A 43 -9.52 4.98 -6.47
N LYS A 44 -9.26 3.88 -5.76
CA LYS A 44 -9.52 3.75 -4.33
C LYS A 44 -8.19 3.78 -3.62
N VAL A 45 -8.11 4.55 -2.53
CA VAL A 45 -6.88 4.71 -1.73
C VAL A 45 -6.26 3.36 -1.40
N VAL A 46 -7.06 2.41 -0.88
CA VAL A 46 -6.57 1.07 -0.53
C VAL A 46 -6.01 0.30 -1.73
N SER A 47 -6.69 0.30 -2.87
CA SER A 47 -6.20 -0.38 -4.07
C SER A 47 -4.92 0.27 -4.61
N PHE A 48 -4.82 1.59 -4.52
CA PHE A 48 -3.65 2.36 -4.92
C PHE A 48 -2.43 2.04 -4.06
N VAL A 49 -2.54 2.10 -2.72
CA VAL A 49 -1.40 1.76 -1.85
C VAL A 49 -1.05 0.29 -1.88
N LEU A 50 -2.03 -0.62 -2.01
CA LEU A 50 -1.72 -2.04 -2.12
C LEU A 50 -0.90 -2.32 -3.38
N SER A 51 -1.25 -1.69 -4.51
CA SER A 51 -0.45 -1.77 -5.73
C SER A 51 0.99 -1.28 -5.50
N LYS A 52 1.16 -0.14 -4.82
CA LYS A 52 2.51 0.36 -4.47
C LYS A 52 3.30 -0.58 -3.57
N ALA A 53 2.65 -1.20 -2.59
CA ALA A 53 3.30 -2.16 -1.71
C ALA A 53 3.68 -3.45 -2.43
N LEU A 54 2.86 -3.88 -3.40
CA LEU A 54 3.13 -5.05 -4.24
C LEU A 54 4.33 -4.83 -5.16
N HIS A 55 4.49 -3.61 -5.68
CA HIS A 55 5.61 -3.23 -6.54
C HIS A 55 6.84 -2.74 -5.76
N ASP A 56 6.90 -2.98 -4.44
CA ASP A 56 8.01 -2.59 -3.56
C ASP A 56 8.34 -1.08 -3.54
N GLU A 57 7.39 -0.23 -3.97
CA GLU A 57 7.53 1.24 -3.95
C GLU A 57 7.41 1.80 -2.52
N ILE A 58 6.71 1.08 -1.64
CA ILE A 58 6.59 1.38 -0.21
C ILE A 58 6.97 0.15 0.59
N LYS A 59 7.81 0.32 1.62
CA LYS A 59 8.33 -0.77 2.44
C LYS A 59 8.16 -0.47 3.92
N PHE A 60 7.97 -1.53 4.70
CA PHE A 60 8.09 -1.45 6.14
C PHE A 60 9.57 -1.33 6.47
N THR A 61 9.93 -0.35 7.29
CA THR A 61 11.18 -0.39 8.05
C THR A 61 10.80 -0.69 9.48
N LYS A 62 11.29 -1.80 10.03
CA LYS A 62 11.38 -1.90 11.49
C LYS A 62 12.36 -0.83 11.93
N ASP A 63 11.98 -0.03 12.91
CA ASP A 63 12.90 0.92 13.58
C ASP A 63 14.14 0.24 14.20
N ASP A 64 14.21 -1.11 14.18
CA ASP A 64 15.30 -1.92 14.75
C ASP A 64 16.51 -2.11 13.82
N ASP A 65 16.51 -1.60 12.58
CA ASP A 65 17.71 -1.66 11.70
C ASP A 65 18.74 -0.54 11.99
N ASN A 66 18.55 0.23 13.08
CA ASN A 66 19.58 1.10 13.66
C ASN A 66 20.25 0.40 14.87
N ILE A 67 21.14 -0.56 14.61
CA ILE A 67 22.14 -1.04 15.58
C ILE A 67 23.53 -0.91 14.96
#